data_AF-A0A6G3SSG5-F1
#
_entry.id   AF-A0A6G3SSG5-F1
#
_cell.length_a   1.000
_cell.length_b   1.000
_cell.length_c   1.000
_cell.angle_alpha   90.00
_cell.angle_beta   90.00
_cell.angle_gamma   90.00
#
_symmetry.space_group_name_H-M   'P 1'
#
loop_
_entity.id
_entity.type
_entity.pdbx_description
1 polymer ?
#
loop_
_entity_poly.entity_id
_entity_poly.type
_entity_poly.pdbx_seq_one_letter_code
_entity_poly.pdbx_strand_id
1 'polypeptide(L)'
;MSAAEPPGDGDDQLLVVIDPAARRTDGESVRIAKDVLSAGSHAKICLPDTPEEFARALSRRGARRPVVVGDDHALLRAVAQLHRERELAAGVLSLIPVGAAHALEVAHALGVPRGAVAAARTALD
;
A
#
# COMPACT_ATOMS: atom_id res chain seq x y z
N MET A 1 15.27 -6.58 -34.63
CA MET A 1 14.07 -5.92 -34.09
C MET A 1 13.37 -6.94 -33.22
N SER A 2 13.65 -6.92 -31.91
CA SER A 2 13.05 -7.86 -30.96
C SER A 2 11.64 -7.37 -30.64
N ALA A 3 10.65 -8.26 -30.75
CA ALA A 3 9.28 -7.97 -30.35
C ALA A 3 9.24 -7.56 -28.87
N ALA A 4 8.50 -6.50 -28.56
CA ALA A 4 8.21 -6.12 -27.19
C ALA A 4 7.45 -7.28 -26.52
N GLU A 5 7.98 -7.76 -25.40
CA GLU A 5 7.22 -8.64 -24.50
C GLU A 5 5.93 -7.91 -24.10
N PRO A 6 4.77 -8.60 -24.05
CA PRO A 6 3.56 -7.99 -23.52
C PRO A 6 3.82 -7.60 -22.05
N PRO A 7 3.34 -6.43 -21.59
CA PRO A 7 3.45 -6.07 -20.18
C PRO A 7 2.78 -7.17 -19.35
N GLY A 8 3.47 -7.63 -18.31
CA GLY A 8 2.91 -8.57 -17.35
C GLY A 8 1.65 -7.95 -16.75
N ASP A 9 0.49 -8.51 -17.09
CA ASP A 9 -0.85 -7.93 -16.92
C ASP A 9 -1.28 -7.69 -15.45
N GLY A 10 -0.37 -7.87 -14.47
CA GLY A 10 -0.63 -7.81 -13.03
C GLY A 10 0.23 -6.85 -12.22
N ASP A 11 1.45 -6.51 -12.64
CA ASP A 11 2.38 -5.73 -11.80
C ASP A 11 2.04 -4.23 -11.72
N ASP A 12 1.35 -3.72 -12.75
CA ASP A 12 0.89 -2.34 -12.83
C ASP A 12 -0.47 -2.12 -12.14
N GLN A 13 -1.08 -3.16 -11.54
CA GLN A 13 -2.40 -3.05 -10.91
C GLN A 13 -2.30 -3.01 -9.39
N LEU A 14 -2.36 -1.81 -8.82
CA LEU A 14 -2.31 -1.63 -7.37
C LEU A 14 -3.71 -1.57 -6.75
N LEU A 15 -3.84 -2.09 -5.53
CA LEU A 15 -4.91 -1.76 -4.59
C LEU A 15 -4.30 -0.88 -3.50
N VAL A 16 -4.64 0.41 -3.48
CA VAL A 16 -4.14 1.36 -2.48
C VAL A 16 -5.18 1.50 -1.38
N VAL A 17 -4.87 0.98 -0.19
CA VAL A 17 -5.72 1.07 1.00
C VAL A 17 -5.18 2.18 1.89
N ILE A 18 -5.94 3.27 2.03
CA ILE A 18 -5.51 4.44 2.80
C ILE A 18 -6.14 4.40 4.18
N ASP A 19 -5.31 4.26 5.19
CA ASP A 19 -5.75 4.20 6.58
C ASP A 19 -6.40 5.52 7.01
N PRO A 20 -7.54 5.48 7.73
CA PRO A 20 -8.18 6.69 8.21
C PRO A 20 -7.30 7.47 9.20
N ALA A 21 -6.38 6.82 9.93
CA ALA A 21 -5.42 7.52 10.79
C ALA A 21 -4.42 8.33 9.96
N ALA A 22 -3.86 7.77 8.89
CA ALA A 22 -2.95 8.50 8.00
C ALA A 22 -3.60 9.76 7.41
N ARG A 23 -4.85 9.67 6.97
CA ARG A 23 -5.63 10.82 6.45
C ARG A 23 -5.74 11.96 7.48
N ARG A 24 -5.90 11.61 8.75
CA ARG A 24 -6.03 12.58 9.86
C ARG A 24 -4.68 13.14 10.30
N THR A 25 -3.64 12.31 10.30
CA THR A 25 -2.30 12.70 10.76
C THR A 25 -1.59 13.60 9.76
N ASP A 26 -1.57 13.21 8.48
CA ASP A 26 -0.90 13.96 7.43
C ASP A 26 -1.57 13.73 6.07
N GLY A 27 -2.64 14.49 5.83
CA GLY A 27 -3.37 14.45 4.57
C GLY A 27 -2.60 14.99 3.36
N GLU A 28 -1.47 15.68 3.55
CA GLU A 28 -0.61 16.10 2.44
C GLU A 28 0.22 14.93 1.94
N SER A 29 0.92 14.23 2.83
CA SER A 29 1.66 13.02 2.48
C SER A 29 0.77 11.96 1.84
N VAL A 30 -0.47 11.79 2.33
CA VAL A 30 -1.46 10.88 1.70
C VAL A 30 -1.77 11.28 0.26
N ARG A 31 -2.00 12.57 0.00
CA ARG A 31 -2.29 13.06 -1.36
C ARG A 31 -1.10 12.84 -2.28
N ILE A 32 0.10 13.15 -1.82
CA ILE A 32 1.35 12.92 -2.56
C ILE A 32 1.52 11.44 -2.90
N ALA A 33 1.35 10.54 -1.91
CA ALA A 33 1.43 9.10 -2.13
C ALA A 33 0.43 8.64 -3.19
N LYS A 34 -0.84 9.06 -3.06
CA LYS A 34 -1.90 8.75 -4.02
C LYS A 34 -1.55 9.25 -5.42
N ASP A 35 -1.08 10.48 -5.55
CA ASP A 35 -0.76 11.08 -6.86
C ASP A 35 0.41 10.36 -7.53
N VAL A 36 1.48 10.01 -6.79
CA VAL A 36 2.61 9.23 -7.33
C VAL A 36 2.16 7.83 -7.76
N LEU A 37 1.43 7.11 -6.91
CA LEU A 37 0.96 5.74 -7.20
C LEU A 37 -0.01 5.73 -8.39
N SER A 38 -0.92 6.69 -8.48
CA SER A 38 -1.86 6.81 -9.60
C SER A 38 -1.19 7.25 -10.91
N ALA A 39 -0.07 7.98 -10.85
CA ALA A 39 0.70 8.34 -12.03
C ALA A 39 1.54 7.16 -12.56
N GLY A 40 2.01 6.28 -11.66
CA GLY A 40 2.87 5.14 -12.03
C GLY A 40 2.17 3.81 -12.24
N SER A 41 0.86 3.69 -11.96
CA SER A 41 0.14 2.41 -12.00
C SER A 41 -1.37 2.58 -12.21
N HIS A 42 -2.05 1.50 -12.59
CA HIS A 42 -3.51 1.39 -12.54
C HIS A 42 -4.01 1.16 -11.10
N ALA A 43 -3.90 2.20 -10.28
CA ALA A 43 -4.25 2.17 -8.86
C ALA A 43 -5.77 2.23 -8.60
N LYS A 44 -6.28 1.24 -7.87
CA LYS A 44 -7.62 1.28 -7.25
C LYS A 44 -7.50 1.82 -5.83
N ILE A 45 -8.08 2.98 -5.56
CA ILE A 45 -8.04 3.62 -4.24
C ILE A 45 -9.21 3.13 -3.37
N CYS A 46 -8.92 2.72 -2.15
CA CYS A 46 -9.89 2.35 -1.12
C CYS A 46 -9.65 3.19 0.14
N LEU A 47 -10.73 3.76 0.67
CA LEU A 47 -10.75 4.62 1.86
C LEU A 47 -11.61 3.96 2.94
N PRO A 48 -11.17 2.87 3.58
CA PRO A 48 -11.93 2.27 4.65
C PRO A 48 -12.04 3.23 5.84
N ASP A 49 -13.19 3.25 6.48
CA ASP A 49 -13.43 3.97 7.72
C ASP A 49 -13.43 3.02 8.93
N THR A 50 -13.67 1.72 8.70
CA THR A 50 -13.63 0.68 9.76
C THR A 50 -12.60 -0.43 9.49
N PRO A 51 -12.17 -1.18 10.53
CA PRO A 51 -11.32 -2.35 10.35
C PRO A 51 -11.94 -3.44 9.45
N GLU A 52 -13.26 -3.61 9.49
CA GLU A 52 -13.99 -4.58 8.67
C GLU A 52 -13.95 -4.19 7.18
N GLU A 53 -14.09 -2.90 6.89
CA GLU A 53 -13.95 -2.38 5.52
C GLU A 53 -12.52 -2.53 5.01
N PHE A 54 -11.53 -2.30 5.87
CA PHE A 54 -10.11 -2.50 5.55
C PHE A 54 -9.85 -3.97 5.19
N ALA A 55 -10.29 -4.91 6.04
CA ALA A 55 -10.16 -6.34 5.79
C ALA A 55 -10.86 -6.73 4.48
N ARG A 56 -12.11 -6.28 4.29
CA ARG A 56 -12.90 -6.54 3.09
C ARG A 56 -12.23 -6.02 1.81
N ALA A 57 -11.57 -4.86 1.87
CA ALA A 57 -10.83 -4.32 0.73
C ALA A 57 -9.67 -5.25 0.33
N LEU A 58 -8.90 -5.74 1.30
CA LEU A 58 -7.80 -6.69 1.06
C LEU A 58 -8.29 -8.06 0.57
N SER A 59 -9.37 -8.60 1.14
CA SER A 59 -9.96 -9.87 0.69
C SER A 59 -10.46 -9.81 -0.76
N ARG A 60 -10.88 -8.62 -1.21
CA ARG A 60 -11.46 -8.39 -2.54
C ARG A 60 -10.46 -7.80 -3.54
N ARG A 61 -9.15 -7.84 -3.22
CA ARG A 61 -8.11 -7.24 -4.07
C ARG A 61 -7.93 -7.96 -5.42
N GLY A 62 -8.30 -9.24 -5.51
CA GLY A 62 -8.04 -10.06 -6.70
C GLY A 62 -6.53 -10.18 -6.94
N ALA A 63 -6.10 -10.02 -8.19
CA ALA A 63 -4.69 -10.04 -8.58
C ALA A 63 -3.91 -8.75 -8.24
N ARG A 64 -4.56 -7.73 -7.68
CA ARG A 64 -3.92 -6.43 -7.42
C ARG A 64 -2.93 -6.52 -6.27
N ARG A 65 -1.71 -6.02 -6.48
CA ARG A 65 -0.70 -5.86 -5.43
C ARG A 65 -1.20 -4.85 -4.38
N PRO A 66 -1.31 -5.23 -3.09
CA PRO A 66 -1.77 -4.32 -2.05
C PRO A 66 -0.67 -3.32 -1.65
N VAL A 67 -1.06 -2.04 -1.59
CA VAL A 67 -0.26 -0.95 -1.03
C VAL A 67 -1.05 -0.31 0.11
N VAL A 68 -0.47 -0.27 1.30
CA VAL A 68 -1.08 0.38 2.46
C VAL A 68 -0.47 1.77 2.62
N VAL A 69 -1.29 2.80 2.77
CA VAL A 69 -0.85 4.14 3.20
C VAL A 69 -1.28 4.31 4.65
N GLY A 70 -0.32 4.27 5.57
CA GLY A 70 -0.62 4.05 6.98
C GLY A 70 0.60 4.00 7.87
N ASP A 71 0.36 3.72 9.14
CA ASP A 71 1.38 3.52 10.17
C ASP A 71 1.63 2.02 10.43
N ASP A 72 2.45 1.70 11.44
CA ASP A 72 2.78 0.34 11.83
C ASP A 72 1.53 -0.47 12.25
N HIS A 73 0.49 0.18 12.79
CA HIS A 73 -0.77 -0.49 13.11
C HIS A 73 -1.55 -0.85 11.84
N ALA A 74 -1.57 0.01 10.84
CA ALA A 74 -2.16 -0.29 9.53
C ALA A 74 -1.40 -1.43 8.83
N LEU A 75 -0.07 -1.43 8.89
CA LEU A 75 0.77 -2.52 8.40
C LEU A 75 0.41 -3.84 9.08
N LEU A 76 0.38 -3.85 10.42
CA LEU A 76 0.04 -5.04 11.21
C LEU A 76 -1.35 -5.58 10.85
N ARG A 77 -2.35 -4.71 10.67
CA ARG A 77 -3.70 -5.11 10.23
C ARG A 77 -3.67 -5.79 8.86
N ALA A 78 -2.91 -5.25 7.90
CA ALA A 78 -2.80 -5.84 6.57
C ALA A 78 -2.09 -7.20 6.60
N VAL A 79 -0.96 -7.30 7.30
CA VAL A 79 -0.21 -8.56 7.46
C VAL A 79 -1.07 -9.61 8.13
N ALA A 80 -1.77 -9.27 9.22
CA ALA A 80 -2.65 -10.18 9.93
C ALA A 80 -3.80 -10.68 9.03
N GLN A 81 -4.39 -9.80 8.21
CA GLN A 81 -5.45 -10.20 7.28
C GLN A 81 -4.94 -11.14 6.20
N LEU A 82 -3.86 -10.78 5.51
CA LEU A 82 -3.29 -11.60 4.44
C LEU A 82 -2.77 -12.93 4.96
N HIS A 83 -2.21 -12.95 6.17
CA HIS A 83 -1.77 -14.19 6.81
C HIS A 83 -2.96 -15.12 7.11
N ARG A 84 -4.07 -14.59 7.64
CA ARG A 84 -5.30 -15.37 7.89
C ARG A 84 -5.87 -15.97 6.60
N GLU A 85 -5.77 -15.26 5.48
CA GLU A 85 -6.23 -15.72 4.17
C GLU A 85 -5.24 -16.68 3.49
N ARG A 86 -4.04 -16.88 4.07
CA ARG A 86 -2.90 -17.61 3.48
C ARG A 86 -2.37 -16.99 2.18
N GLU A 87 -2.59 -15.69 2.03
CA GLU A 87 -2.27 -14.91 0.84
C GLU A 87 -0.99 -14.08 1.01
N LEU A 88 -0.43 -14.01 2.23
CA LEU A 88 0.77 -13.22 2.49
C LEU A 88 1.99 -13.71 1.69
N ALA A 89 2.10 -15.02 1.44
CA ALA A 89 3.17 -15.60 0.64
C ALA A 89 2.89 -15.52 -0.88
N ALA A 90 1.69 -15.10 -1.28
CA ALA A 90 1.26 -15.10 -2.68
C ALA A 90 1.62 -13.82 -3.44
N GLY A 91 2.10 -12.78 -2.75
CA GLY A 91 2.49 -11.54 -3.41
C GLY A 91 3.14 -10.52 -2.48
N VAL A 92 3.54 -9.39 -3.07
CA VAL A 92 4.20 -8.29 -2.35
C VAL A 92 3.16 -7.40 -1.67
N LEU A 93 3.36 -7.13 -0.38
CA LEU A 93 2.67 -6.07 0.36
C LEU A 93 3.60 -4.85 0.46
N SER A 94 3.18 -3.70 -0.07
CA SER A 94 3.93 -2.45 0.06
C SER A 94 3.33 -1.53 1.13
N LEU A 95 4.17 -0.69 1.75
CA LEU A 95 3.76 0.30 2.75
C LEU A 95 4.31 1.68 2.39
N ILE A 96 3.44 2.69 2.43
CA ILE A 96 3.82 4.11 2.42
C ILE A 96 3.62 4.65 3.83
N PRO A 97 4.71 4.96 4.57
CA PRO A 97 4.63 5.29 5.98
C PRO A 97 4.05 6.69 6.16
N VAL A 98 2.85 6.77 6.73
CA VAL A 98 2.18 8.03 7.08
C VAL A 98 1.52 7.84 8.44
N GLY A 99 2.06 8.52 9.46
CA GLY A 99 1.66 8.34 10.84
C GLY A 99 2.50 9.18 11.80
N ALA A 100 2.22 9.09 13.09
CA ALA A 100 3.06 9.72 14.11
C ALA A 100 4.44 9.03 14.15
N ALA A 101 5.49 9.78 14.47
CA ALA A 101 6.88 9.27 14.40
C ALA A 101 7.10 7.95 15.19
N HIS A 102 6.49 7.81 16.36
CA HIS A 102 6.58 6.60 17.19
C HIS A 102 5.82 5.40 16.61
N ALA A 103 4.92 5.63 15.67
CA ALA A 103 4.12 4.60 15.00
C ALA A 103 4.68 4.25 13.60
N LEU A 104 5.91 4.67 13.29
CA LEU A 104 6.60 4.36 12.03
C LEU A 104 7.94 3.63 12.26
N GLU A 105 8.23 3.25 13.51
CA GLU A 105 9.51 2.64 13.88
C GLU A 105 9.70 1.29 13.20
N VAL A 106 8.64 0.47 13.12
CA VAL A 106 8.71 -0.85 12.45
C VAL A 106 8.89 -0.67 10.95
N ALA A 107 8.11 0.20 10.31
CA ALA A 107 8.28 0.52 8.89
C ALA A 107 9.72 0.90 8.55
N HIS A 108 10.34 1.78 9.34
CA HIS A 108 11.72 2.20 9.10
C HIS A 108 12.75 1.12 9.44
N ALA A 109 12.52 0.30 10.48
CA ALA A 109 13.37 -0.85 10.77
C ALA A 109 13.35 -1.89 9.65
N LEU A 110 12.23 -2.00 8.92
CA LEU A 110 12.08 -2.83 7.72
C LEU A 110 12.70 -2.19 6.45
N GLY A 111 13.30 -1.00 6.57
CA GLY A 111 13.96 -0.31 5.46
C GLY A 111 13.03 0.55 4.59
N VAL A 112 11.77 0.77 5.00
CA VAL A 112 10.85 1.62 4.23
C VAL A 112 11.33 3.09 4.26
N PRO A 113 11.44 3.76 3.09
CA PRO A 113 11.86 5.15 3.02
C PRO A 113 10.96 6.09 3.84
N ARG A 114 11.55 7.11 4.48
CA ARG A 114 10.83 8.02 5.38
C ARG A 114 9.86 9.00 4.69
N GLY A 115 10.07 9.29 3.41
CA GLY A 115 9.26 10.26 2.67
C GLY A 115 8.21 9.60 1.79
N ALA A 116 6.99 10.16 1.76
CA ALA A 116 5.87 9.63 0.99
C ALA A 116 6.21 9.42 -0.51
N VAL A 117 6.92 10.36 -1.15
CA VAL A 117 7.36 10.22 -2.55
C VAL A 117 8.31 9.05 -2.74
N ALA A 118 9.34 8.94 -1.89
CA ALA A 118 10.38 7.92 -2.03
C ALA A 118 9.82 6.53 -1.77
N ALA A 119 8.98 6.39 -0.74
CA ALA A 119 8.28 5.16 -0.45
C ALA A 119 7.30 4.79 -1.57
N ALA A 120 6.54 5.76 -2.12
CA ALA A 120 5.60 5.50 -3.21
C ALA A 120 6.31 5.05 -4.49
N ARG A 121 7.47 5.62 -4.82
CA ARG A 121 8.29 5.16 -5.93
C ARG A 121 8.81 3.75 -5.71
N THR A 122 9.30 3.45 -4.51
CA THR A 122 9.77 2.09 -4.15
C THR A 122 8.65 1.05 -4.26
N ALA A 123 7.38 1.44 -4.04
CA ALA A 123 6.24 0.53 -4.18
C ALA A 123 5.84 0.26 -5.64
N LEU A 124 6.23 1.14 -6.57
CA LEU A 124 6.01 1.00 -8.01
C LEU A 124 7.06 0.11 -8.68
N ASP A 125 8.23 -0.01 -8.06
CA ASP A 125 9.26 -0.97 -8.44
C ASP A 125 8.85 -2.43 -8.09
#